data_AF-A0A1Z8T407-F1
#
_entry.id   AF-A0A1Z8T407-F1
#
_cell.length_a   1.000
_cell.length_b   1.000
_cell.length_c   1.000
_cell.angle_alpha   90.00
_cell.angle_beta   90.00
_cell.angle_gamma   90.00
#
_symmetry.space_group_name_H-M   'P 1'
#
loop_
_entity.id
_entity.type
_entity.pdbx_description
1 polymer ?
#
loop_
_entity_poly.entity_id
_entity_poly.type
_entity_poly.pdbx_seq_one_letter_code
_entity_poly.pdbx_strand_id
1 'polypeptide(L)' 'MKDEIRVSLKAIVSPVENKQTDLVEALRTLDAIVSNHSGDLHPQMRHFLQNRSYEKALLWLDGGEPEKGVCQK' A
#
# COMPACT_ATOMS: atom_id res chain seq x y z
N MET A 1 -2.01 4.58 11.41
CA MET A 1 -1.28 4.86 10.15
C MET A 1 -0.50 3.66 9.58
N LYS A 2 0.70 3.29 10.07
CA LYS A 2 1.45 2.15 9.46
C LYS A 2 0.68 0.83 9.50
N ASP A 3 -0.05 0.58 10.58
CA ASP A 3 -0.88 -0.61 10.75
C ASP A 3 -2.07 -0.64 9.78
N GLU A 4 -2.77 0.48 9.62
CA GLU A 4 -3.88 0.62 8.66
C GLU A 4 -3.42 0.41 7.21
N ILE A 5 -2.29 1.00 6.82
CA ILE A 5 -1.72 0.79 5.48
C ILE A 5 -1.44 -0.70 5.27
N ARG A 6 -0.89 -1.40 6.27
CA ARG A 6 -0.59 -2.83 6.18
C ARG A 6 -1.86 -3.67 6.06
N VAL A 7 -2.90 -3.38 6.84
CA VAL A 7 -4.19 -4.07 6.77
C VAL A 7 -4.83 -3.87 5.39
N SER A 8 -4.89 -2.62 4.90
CA SER A 8 -5.45 -2.33 3.59
C SER A 8 -4.66 -2.98 2.46
N LEU A 9 -3.32 -2.97 2.52
CA LEU A 9 -2.47 -3.65 1.54
C LEU A 9 -2.69 -5.16 1.55
N LYS A 10 -2.80 -5.79 2.72
CA LYS A 10 -3.10 -7.23 2.83
C LYS A 10 -4.47 -7.58 2.27
N ALA A 11 -5.49 -6.75 2.51
CA ALA A 11 -6.81 -6.93 1.93
C ALA A 11 -6.79 -6.88 0.39
N ILE A 12 -5.92 -6.05 -0.20
CA ILE A 12 -5.79 -5.92 -1.66
C ILE A 12 -4.94 -7.04 -2.27
N VAL A 13 -3.80 -7.38 -1.67
CA VAL A 13 -2.85 -8.37 -2.20
C VAL A 13 -3.32 -9.82 -1.94
N SER A 14 -4.02 -10.05 -0.82
CA SER A 14 -4.51 -11.38 -0.45
C SER A 14 -5.96 -11.31 0.07
N PRO A 15 -6.93 -11.04 -0.84
CA PRO A 15 -8.35 -10.93 -0.49
C PRO A 15 -8.96 -12.25 -0.02
N VAL A 16 -8.39 -13.40 -0.40
CA VAL A 16 -8.89 -14.75 -0.03
C VAL A 16 -8.72 -15.04 1.46
N GLU A 17 -7.69 -14.48 2.09
CA GLU A 17 -7.41 -14.68 3.52
C GLU A 17 -8.13 -13.64 4.41
N ASN A 18 -8.52 -12.50 3.84
CA ASN A 18 -9.10 -11.37 4.57
C ASN A 18 -10.61 -11.27 4.33
N LYS A 19 -11.38 -12.16 4.94
CA LYS A 19 -12.87 -12.14 4.89
C LYS A 19 -13.52 -10.91 5.54
N GLN A 20 -12.76 -10.08 6.26
CA GLN A 20 -13.30 -8.97 7.08
C GLN A 20 -13.13 -7.59 6.46
N THR A 21 -12.38 -7.42 5.38
CA THR A 21 -12.07 -6.09 4.82
C THR A 21 -12.56 -6.00 3.40
N ASP A 22 -13.49 -5.08 3.16
CA ASP A 22 -13.98 -4.78 1.82
C ASP A 22 -12.83 -4.19 0.99
N LEU A 23 -12.57 -4.79 -0.17
CA LEU A 23 -11.50 -4.38 -1.08
C LEU A 23 -11.63 -2.90 -1.50
N VAL A 24 -12.86 -2.44 -1.73
CA VAL A 24 -13.15 -1.06 -2.14
C VAL A 24 -12.87 -0.11 -0.99
N GLU A 25 -13.23 -0.47 0.25
CA GLU A 25 -12.89 0.33 1.43
C GLU A 25 -11.38 0.39 1.67
N ALA A 26 -10.66 -0.71 1.49
CA ALA A 26 -9.21 -0.75 1.60
C ALA A 26 -8.54 0.20 0.58
N LEU A 27 -9.00 0.18 -0.68
CA LEU A 27 -8.51 1.09 -1.72
C LEU A 27 -8.79 2.55 -1.39
N ARG A 28 -10.03 2.88 -0.98
CA ARG A 28 -10.41 4.25 -0.57
C ARG A 28 -9.56 4.75 0.60
N THR A 29 -9.28 3.87 1.56
CA THR A 29 -8.44 4.19 2.72
C THR A 29 -7.02 4.54 2.28
N LEU A 30 -6.42 3.75 1.37
CA LEU A 30 -5.10 4.04 0.82
C LEU A 30 -5.07 5.35 0.02
N ASP A 31 -6.06 5.60 -0.83
CA ASP A 31 -6.17 6.85 -1.59
C ASP A 31 -6.29 8.08 -0.66
N ALA A 32 -7.09 7.97 0.40
CA ALA A 32 -7.22 9.02 1.41
C ALA A 32 -5.90 9.26 2.16
N ILE A 33 -5.18 8.20 2.52
CA ILE A 33 -3.87 8.29 3.20
C ILE A 33 -2.84 8.97 2.29
N VAL A 34 -2.76 8.57 1.03
CA VAL A 34 -1.85 9.18 0.05
C VAL A 34 -2.17 10.66 -0.18
N SER A 35 -3.46 11.00 -0.22
CA SER A 35 -3.92 12.37 -0.48
C SER A 35 -3.75 13.29 0.74
N ASN A 36 -4.07 12.82 1.94
CA ASN A 36 -4.11 13.64 3.15
C ASN A 36 -2.79 13.66 3.93
N HIS A 37 -1.99 12.58 3.88
CA HIS A 37 -0.79 12.41 4.71
C HIS A 37 0.51 12.34 3.90
N SER A 38 0.54 12.99 2.73
CA SER A 38 1.69 12.95 1.82
C SER A 38 3.01 13.45 2.42
N GLY A 39 2.97 14.24 3.50
CA GLY A 39 4.14 14.74 4.24
C GLY A 39 4.72 13.77 5.29
N ASP A 40 3.91 12.87 5.83
CA ASP A 40 4.32 11.88 6.86
C ASP A 40 4.68 10.51 6.27
N LEU A 41 4.31 10.28 5.01
CA LEU A 41 4.61 9.05 4.29
C LEU A 41 6.04 9.05 3.76
N HIS A 42 6.74 7.92 3.96
CA HIS A 42 8.06 7.73 3.36
C HIS A 42 7.96 7.86 1.83
N PRO A 43 8.88 8.57 1.14
CA PRO A 43 8.79 8.81 -0.30
C PRO A 43 8.62 7.53 -1.13
N GLN A 44 9.29 6.45 -0.71
CA GLN A 44 9.18 5.14 -1.34
C GLN A 44 7.80 4.50 -1.15
N MET A 45 7.22 4.60 0.06
CA MET A 45 5.86 4.12 0.33
C MET A 45 4.84 4.87 -0.51
N ARG A 46 4.92 6.20 -0.51
CA ARG A 46 4.06 7.05 -1.33
C ARG A 46 4.15 6.67 -2.81
N HIS A 47 5.36 6.46 -3.31
CA HIS A 47 5.57 6.07 -4.69
C HIS A 47 4.89 4.73 -5.03
N PHE A 48 5.00 3.72 -4.16
CA PHE A 48 4.31 2.46 -4.38
C PHE A 48 2.79 2.60 -4.40
N LEU A 49 2.23 3.35 -3.45
CA LEU A 49 0.78 3.54 -3.37
C LEU A 49 0.24 4.34 -4.57
N GLN A 50 0.94 5.39 -5.01
CA GLN A 50 0.56 6.17 -6.19
C GLN A 50 0.58 5.37 -7.49
N ASN A 51 1.52 4.42 -7.62
CA ASN A 51 1.62 3.53 -8.78
C ASN A 51 0.83 2.22 -8.61
N ARG A 52 -0.02 2.11 -7.58
CA ARG A 52 -0.77 0.89 -7.24
C ARG A 52 0.11 -0.37 -7.14
N SER A 53 1.38 -0.20 -6.77
CA SER A 53 2.34 -1.27 -6.56
C SER A 53 2.18 -1.87 -5.15
N TYR A 54 0.98 -2.38 -4.85
CA TYR A 54 0.60 -2.79 -3.49
C TYR A 54 1.43 -3.95 -2.96
N GLU A 55 1.80 -4.91 -3.80
CA GLU A 55 2.67 -6.03 -3.43
C GLU A 55 4.06 -5.54 -2.98
N LYS A 56 4.62 -4.56 -3.68
CA LYS A 56 5.91 -3.93 -3.32
C LYS A 56 5.80 -3.10 -2.05
N ALA A 57 4.68 -2.39 -1.87
CA ALA A 57 4.41 -1.64 -0.66
C ALA A 57 4.33 -2.57 0.57
N LEU A 58 3.65 -3.72 0.42
CA LEU A 58 3.54 -4.72 1.48
C LEU A 58 4.91 -5.35 1.78
N LEU A 59 5.63 -5.80 0.75
CA LEU A 59 6.98 -6.36 0.91
C LEU A 59 7.92 -5.39 1.62
N TRP A 60 7.89 -4.10 1.25
CA TRP A 60 8.70 -3.07 1.89
C TRP A 60 8.29 -2.82 3.36
N LEU A 61 7.00 -2.89 3.70
CA LEU A 61 6.53 -2.81 5.09
C LEU A 61 6.95 -4.01 5.93
N ASP A 62 7.01 -5.19 5.33
CA ASP A 62 7.49 -6.42 5.95
C ASP A 62 9.02 -6.46 6.09
N GLY A 63 9.72 -5.39 5.68
CA GLY A 63 11.18 -5.27 5.77
C GLY A 63 11.95 -5.96 4.63
N GLY A 64 11.24 -6.44 3.62
CA GLY A 64 11.84 -6.96 2.40
C GLY A 64 12.31 -5.83 1.47
N GLU A 65 13.27 -6.15 0.60
CA GLU A 65 13.70 -5.25 -0.45
C GLU A 65 12.86 -5.47 -1.71
N PRO A 66 11.98 -4.52 -2.08
CA PRO A 66 11.25 -4.64 -3.33
C PRO A 66 12.24 -4.54 -4.50
N GLU A 67 12.11 -5.45 -5.48
CA GLU A 67 12.93 -5.40 -6.68
C GLU A 67 12.79 -4.02 -7.36
N LYS A 68 13.94 -3.43 -7.69
CA LYS A 68 14.03 -2.15 -8.41
C LYS A 68 13.40 -2.34 -9.80
N GLY A 69 12.11 -2.10 -9.88
CA GLY A 69 11.39 -2.03 -11.14
C GLY A 69 11.70 -0.73 -11.86
N VAL A 70 11.67 -0.76 -13.19
CA VAL A 70 11.76 0.44 -14.01
C VAL A 70 10.53 1.31 -13.70
N CYS A 71 10.73 2.50 -13.13
CA CYS A 71 9.67 3.49 -13.05
C CYS A 71 9.35 3.91 -14.49
N GLN A 72 8.22 3.46 -15.04
CA GLN A 72 7.74 3.98 -16.32
C GLN A 72 7.25 5.41 -16.07
N LYS A 73 7.88 6.34 -16.78
CA LYS A 73 7.74 7.79 -16.63
C LYS A 73 6.59 8.31 -17.49
#